data_AF-A0A2E7SVJ0-F1
#
_entry.id   AF-A0A2E7SVJ0-F1
#
_cell.length_a   1.000
_cell.length_b   1.000
_cell.length_c   1.000
_cell.angle_alpha   90.00
_cell.angle_beta   90.00
_cell.angle_gamma   90.00
#
_symmetry.space_group_name_H-M   'P 1'
#
loop_
_entity.id
_entity.type
_entity.pdbx_description
1 polymer ?
#
loop_
_entity_poly.entity_id
_entity_poly.type
_entity_poly.pdbx_seq_one_letter_code
_entity_poly.pdbx_strand_id
1 'polypeptide(L)'
;MNNILLNKEDIREMLFALQDKVAAKLSVDPDVDNFLDNTDLFDQWEAVLPDAEYPIFIMAVLNNIRSDVIIETILNSVLDNAVTPDRSVSAKDTGSVKNNDHPFS
;
A
#
# COMPACT_ATOMS: atom_id res chain seq x y z
N MET A 1 -14.80 -23.57 1.24
CA MET A 1 -13.97 -22.36 1.11
C MET A 1 -13.97 -21.99 -0.35
N ASN A 2 -14.78 -21.00 -0.74
CA ASN A 2 -14.87 -20.61 -2.14
C ASN A 2 -13.63 -19.76 -2.44
N ASN A 3 -12.71 -20.31 -3.23
CA ASN A 3 -11.67 -19.53 -3.89
C ASN A 3 -12.36 -18.58 -4.85
N ILE A 4 -12.74 -17.40 -4.36
CA ILE A 4 -13.11 -16.29 -5.22
C ILE A 4 -11.79 -15.90 -5.88
N LEU A 5 -11.61 -16.32 -7.12
CA LEU A 5 -10.70 -15.68 -8.03
C LEU A 5 -11.22 -14.23 -8.12
N LEU A 6 -10.70 -13.32 -7.27
CA LEU A 6 -11.09 -11.91 -7.35
C LEU A 6 -10.75 -11.47 -8.77
N ASN A 7 -11.77 -11.11 -9.55
CA ASN A 7 -11.53 -10.57 -10.87
C ASN A 7 -10.95 -9.16 -10.71
N LYS A 8 -10.17 -8.72 -11.70
CA LYS A 8 -9.51 -7.41 -11.70
C LYS A 8 -10.46 -6.26 -11.34
N GLU A 9 -11.71 -6.34 -11.79
CA GLU A 9 -12.73 -5.33 -11.50
C GLU A 9 -13.16 -5.31 -10.03
N ASP A 10 -13.24 -6.47 -9.36
CA ASP A 10 -13.57 -6.51 -7.92
C ASP A 10 -12.45 -5.85 -7.09
N ILE A 11 -11.19 -6.09 -7.47
CA ILE A 11 -10.02 -5.47 -6.82
C ILE A 11 -10.01 -3.96 -7.09
N ARG A 12 -10.40 -3.53 -8.30
CA ARG A 12 -10.54 -2.12 -8.66
C ARG A 12 -11.59 -1.43 -7.80
N GLU A 13 -12.76 -2.04 -7.66
CA GLU A 13 -13.83 -1.51 -6.80
C GLU A 13 -13.39 -1.43 -5.33
N MET A 14 -12.70 -2.47 -4.84
CA MET A 14 -12.13 -2.47 -3.48
C MET A 14 -11.11 -1.34 -3.28
N LEU A 15 -10.25 -1.08 -4.26
CA LEU A 15 -9.28 0.01 -4.24
C LEU A 15 -9.98 1.37 -4.19
N PHE A 16 -10.99 1.59 -5.04
CA PHE A 16 -11.75 2.84 -5.04
C PHE A 16 -12.53 3.06 -3.74
N ALA A 17 -13.16 2.00 -3.20
CA ALA A 17 -13.84 2.08 -1.91
C ALA A 17 -12.88 2.43 -0.77
N LEU A 18 -11.65 1.90 -0.80
CA LEU A 18 -10.61 2.27 0.15
C LEU A 18 -10.23 3.76 -0.01
N GLN A 19 -9.99 4.22 -1.24
CA GLN A 19 -9.68 5.62 -1.53
C GLN A 19 -10.76 6.58 -1.02
N ASP A 20 -12.03 6.26 -1.26
CA ASP A 20 -13.17 7.04 -0.76
C ASP A 20 -13.20 7.08 0.77
N LYS A 21 -12.99 5.93 1.42
CA LYS A 21 -12.96 5.83 2.89
C LYS A 21 -11.83 6.65 3.50
N VAL A 22 -10.62 6.57 2.93
CA VAL A 22 -9.45 7.32 3.41
C VAL A 22 -9.65 8.82 3.18
N ALA A 23 -10.09 9.24 1.99
CA ALA A 23 -10.37 10.63 1.70
C ALA A 23 -11.43 11.21 2.65
N ALA A 24 -12.50 10.46 2.92
CA ALA A 24 -13.53 10.87 3.87
C ALA A 24 -12.97 11.03 5.29
N LYS A 25 -12.14 10.10 5.75
CA LYS A 25 -11.52 10.16 7.09
C LYS A 25 -10.57 11.35 7.22
N LEU A 26 -9.69 11.54 6.24
CA LEU A 26 -8.71 12.65 6.21
C LEU A 26 -9.37 14.02 5.98
N SER A 27 -10.58 14.07 5.42
CA SER A 27 -11.34 15.31 5.31
C SER A 27 -11.83 15.84 6.67
N VAL A 28 -11.98 14.95 7.65
CA VAL A 28 -12.42 15.28 9.01
C VAL A 28 -11.22 15.55 9.92
N ASP A 29 -10.19 14.71 9.81
CA ASP A 29 -8.94 14.83 10.56
C ASP A 29 -7.75 14.64 9.60
N PRO A 30 -7.12 15.75 9.15
CA PRO A 30 -6.11 15.72 8.08
C PRO A 30 -4.71 15.31 8.55
N ASP A 31 -4.54 14.91 9.82
CA ASP A 31 -3.25 14.43 10.32
C ASP A 31 -2.92 13.06 9.71
N VAL A 32 -2.15 13.08 8.63
CA VAL A 32 -1.75 11.88 7.87
C VAL A 32 -0.86 10.97 8.70
N ASP A 33 0.06 11.51 9.48
CA ASP A 33 1.01 10.72 10.28
C ASP A 33 0.24 9.94 11.35
N ASN A 34 -0.63 10.64 12.10
CA ASN A 34 -1.49 10.01 13.09
C ASN A 34 -2.47 8.99 12.45
N PHE A 35 -2.97 9.28 11.25
CA PHE A 35 -3.82 8.33 10.52
C PHE A 35 -3.06 7.04 10.19
N LEU A 36 -1.84 7.15 9.64
CA LEU A 36 -1.01 6.00 9.28
C LEU A 36 -0.61 5.17 10.51
N ASP A 37 -0.30 5.82 11.64
CA ASP A 37 0.13 5.14 12.86
C ASP A 37 -0.99 4.30 13.52
N ASN A 38 -2.26 4.61 13.24
CA ASN A 38 -3.41 4.03 13.95
C ASN A 38 -4.40 3.26 13.08
N THR A 39 -4.17 3.19 11.77
CA THR A 39 -5.10 2.56 10.81
C THR A 39 -4.71 1.12 10.50
N ASP A 40 -5.71 0.25 10.38
CA ASP A 40 -5.58 -1.15 9.94
C ASP A 40 -6.03 -1.35 8.48
N LEU A 41 -6.39 -0.27 7.79
CA LEU A 41 -6.99 -0.31 6.46
C LEU A 41 -6.05 -0.82 5.36
N PHE A 42 -4.75 -0.81 5.62
CA PHE A 42 -3.71 -1.16 4.66
C PHE A 42 -3.15 -2.58 4.83
N ASP A 43 -3.37 -3.21 5.98
CA ASP A 43 -2.80 -4.51 6.34
C ASP A 43 -3.07 -5.61 5.29
N GLN A 44 -4.31 -5.66 4.78
CA GLN A 44 -4.68 -6.62 3.75
C GLN A 44 -3.97 -6.40 2.41
N TRP A 45 -3.59 -5.15 2.12
CA TRP A 45 -2.90 -4.76 0.89
C TRP A 45 -1.40 -4.97 1.01
N GLU A 46 -0.82 -4.69 2.19
CA GLU A 46 0.56 -5.02 2.52
C GLU A 46 0.85 -6.51 2.36
N ALA A 47 -0.11 -7.37 2.72
CA ALA A 47 0.04 -8.82 2.58
C ALA A 47 0.17 -9.30 1.12
N VAL A 48 -0.39 -8.59 0.15
CA VAL A 48 -0.53 -9.04 -1.25
C VAL A 48 0.28 -8.21 -2.26
N LEU A 49 0.65 -6.98 -1.94
CA LEU A 49 1.50 -6.14 -2.79
C LEU A 49 2.98 -6.45 -2.54
N PRO A 50 3.85 -6.32 -3.56
CA PRO A 50 5.29 -6.35 -3.34
C PRO A 50 5.75 -5.05 -2.65
N ASP A 51 6.91 -5.12 -2.01
CA ASP A 51 7.51 -4.00 -1.29
C ASP A 51 7.77 -2.78 -2.19
N ALA A 52 7.98 -2.98 -3.50
CA ALA A 52 8.24 -1.89 -4.45
C ALA A 52 6.97 -1.08 -4.79
N GLU A 53 5.81 -1.75 -4.88
CA GLU A 53 4.54 -1.13 -5.25
C GLU A 53 3.69 -0.73 -4.06
N TYR A 54 3.96 -1.26 -2.86
CA TYR A 54 3.28 -0.86 -1.64
C TYR A 54 3.38 0.66 -1.35
N PRO A 55 4.55 1.32 -1.44
CA PRO A 55 4.64 2.77 -1.29
C PRO A 55 3.86 3.55 -2.36
N ILE A 56 3.82 3.05 -3.60
CA ILE A 56 3.06 3.66 -4.69
C ILE A 56 1.56 3.61 -4.36
N PHE A 57 1.08 2.46 -3.88
CA PHE A 57 -0.28 2.28 -3.41
C PHE A 57 -0.64 3.23 -2.27
N ILE A 58 0.20 3.33 -1.23
CA ILE A 58 -0.03 4.24 -0.10
C ILE A 58 -0.14 5.70 -0.60
N MET A 59 0.82 6.14 -1.42
CA MET A 59 0.78 7.49 -2.00
C MET A 59 -0.48 7.72 -2.84
N ALA A 60 -0.91 6.73 -3.63
CA ALA A 60 -2.10 6.83 -4.45
C ALA A 60 -3.38 6.92 -3.60
N VAL A 61 -3.46 6.17 -2.50
CA VAL A 61 -4.64 6.18 -1.63
C VAL A 61 -4.73 7.47 -0.82
N LEU A 62 -3.65 7.87 -0.16
CA LEU A 62 -3.63 9.10 0.67
C LEU A 62 -3.95 10.35 -0.15
N ASN A 63 -3.47 10.42 -1.40
CA ASN A 63 -3.70 11.54 -2.30
C ASN A 63 -4.94 11.37 -3.20
N ASN A 64 -5.73 10.29 -3.02
CA ASN A 64 -6.88 9.96 -3.86
C ASN A 64 -6.57 10.01 -5.38
N ILE A 65 -5.41 9.49 -5.79
CA ILE A 65 -4.98 9.42 -7.18
C ILE A 65 -5.76 8.30 -7.89
N ARG A 66 -6.53 8.67 -8.92
CA ARG A 66 -7.33 7.75 -9.75
C ARG A 66 -6.86 7.65 -11.20
N SER A 67 -5.58 7.90 -11.42
CA SER A 67 -5.00 7.76 -12.76
C SER A 67 -5.06 6.31 -13.20
N ASP A 68 -5.62 6.04 -14.39
CA ASP A 68 -5.70 4.70 -14.95
C ASP A 68 -4.35 3.98 -14.93
N VAL A 69 -3.24 4.67 -15.26
CA VAL A 69 -1.90 4.07 -15.25
C VAL A 69 -1.49 3.57 -13.87
N ILE A 70 -1.76 4.36 -12.81
CA ILE A 70 -1.40 4.01 -11.44
C ILE A 70 -2.31 2.88 -10.94
N ILE A 71 -3.62 2.98 -11.19
CA ILE A 71 -4.59 1.95 -10.81
C ILE A 71 -4.26 0.63 -11.49
N GLU A 72 -4.01 0.63 -12.80
CA GLU A 72 -3.61 -0.56 -13.55
C GLU A 72 -2.31 -1.16 -13.02
N THR A 73 -1.33 -0.34 -12.64
CA THR A 73 -0.09 -0.82 -12.03
C THR A 73 -0.37 -1.58 -10.73
N ILE A 74 -1.13 -0.99 -9.81
CA ILE A 74 -1.49 -1.61 -8.52
C ILE A 74 -2.29 -2.90 -8.75
N LEU A 75 -3.27 -2.88 -9.65
CA LEU A 75 -4.10 -4.06 -9.97
C LEU A 75 -3.26 -5.20 -10.54
N ASN A 76 -2.36 -4.90 -11.48
CA ASN A 76 -1.48 -5.90 -12.05
C ASN A 76 -0.54 -6.46 -10.98
N SER A 77 0.01 -5.64 -10.09
CA SER A 77 0.84 -6.13 -8.97
C SER A 77 0.08 -7.08 -8.05
N VAL A 78 -1.18 -6.81 -7.71
CA VAL A 78 -1.98 -7.74 -6.88
C VAL A 78 -2.24 -9.06 -7.60
N LEU A 79 -2.51 -9.01 -8.92
CA LEU A 79 -2.78 -10.20 -9.73
C LEU A 79 -1.51 -11.02 -10.02
N ASP A 80 -0.38 -10.36 -10.24
CA ASP A 80 0.91 -10.98 -10.59
C ASP A 80 1.58 -11.64 -9.38
N ASN A 81 1.39 -11.11 -8.16
CA ASN A 81 1.85 -11.79 -6.93
C ASN A 81 1.15 -13.12 -6.64
N ALA A 82 0.01 -13.40 -7.28
CA ALA A 82 -0.58 -14.73 -7.21
C ALA A 82 0.32 -15.81 -7.88
N VAL A 83 1.35 -15.41 -8.63
CA VAL A 83 2.19 -16.30 -9.45
C VAL A 83 3.57 -16.58 -8.84
N THR A 84 4.12 -15.76 -7.94
CA THR A 84 5.41 -16.06 -7.28
C THR A 84 5.52 -15.51 -5.85
N PRO A 85 5.66 -16.37 -4.82
CA PRO A 85 6.01 -15.95 -3.48
C PRO A 85 7.53 -16.02 -3.34
N ASP A 86 8.24 -14.91 -3.54
CA ASP A 86 9.60 -14.78 -3.00
C ASP A 86 9.68 -13.56 -2.09
N ARG A 87 8.96 -13.64 -0.97
CA ARG A 87 9.34 -12.91 0.24
C ARG A 87 10.59 -13.58 0.79
N SER A 88 11.75 -13.17 0.28
CA SER A 88 12.98 -13.30 1.04
C SER A 88 12.84 -12.40 2.27
N VAL A 89 12.47 -13.01 3.39
CA VAL A 89 12.51 -12.37 4.71
C VAL A 89 13.97 -11.95 4.93
N SER A 90 14.28 -10.69 4.65
CA SER A 90 15.56 -10.11 5.02
C SER A 90 15.61 -10.08 6.54
N ALA A 91 16.48 -10.93 7.08
CA ALA A 91 16.71 -11.06 8.50
C ALA A 91 16.93 -9.68 9.13
N LYS A 92 16.26 -9.45 10.27
CA LYS A 92 16.57 -8.35 11.18
C LYS A 92 18.07 -8.36 11.50
N ASP A 93 18.84 -7.50 10.85
CA ASP A 93 20.19 -7.17 11.32
C ASP A 93 20.07 -6.08 12.37
N THR A 94 20.17 -6.50 13.62
CA THR A 94 20.38 -5.61 14.77
C THR A 94 21.80 -5.03 14.68
N GLY A 95 21.96 -3.99 13.87
CA GLY A 95 23.20 -3.21 13.75
C GLY A 95 22.94 -1.74 14.04
N SER A 96 23.15 -1.31 15.28
CA SER A 96 23.17 0.10 15.68
C SER A 96 24.23 0.85 14.88
N VAL A 97 23.83 1.69 13.92
CA VAL A 97 24.71 2.65 13.25
C VAL A 97 24.17 4.06 13.48
N LYS A 98 24.81 4.77 14.42
CA LYS A 98 24.69 6.22 14.59
C LYS A 98 25.53 6.89 13.50
N ASN A 99 24.91 7.41 12.45
CA ASN A 99 25.57 8.32 11.52
C ASN A 99 24.74 9.60 11.39
N ASN A 100 25.17 10.64 12.12
CA ASN A 100 24.65 12.01 12.01
C ASN A 100 25.34 12.74 10.86
N ASP A 101 25.08 12.37 9.62
CA ASP A 101 25.50 13.19 8.47
C ASP A 101 24.31 13.50 7.58
N HIS A 102 23.68 14.63 7.87
CA HIS A 102 22.75 15.27 6.94
C HIS A 102 23.54 16.07 5.90
N PRO A 103 23.23 15.92 4.59
CA PRO A 103 24.04 16.44 3.49
C PRO A 103 23.85 17.95 3.21
N PHE A 104 23.28 18.72 4.14
CA PHE A 104 23.07 20.17 3.99
C PHE A 104 23.44 20.94 5.27
N SER A 105 24.63 20.64 5.83
CA SER A 105 25.31 21.56 6.75
C SER A 105 26.34 22.39 5.99
#